data_AF-A0A8B5WIX5-F1
#
_entry.id   AF-A0A8B5WIX5-F1
#
_cell.length_a   1.000
_cell.length_b   1.000
_cell.length_c   1.000
_cell.angle_alpha   90.00
_cell.angle_beta   90.00
_cell.angle_gamma   90.00
#
_symmetry.space_group_name_H-M   'P 1'
#
loop_
_entity.id
_entity.type
_entity.pdbx_description
1 polymer ?
#
loop_
_entity_poly.entity_id
_entity_poly.type
_entity_poly.pdbx_seq_one_letter_code
_entity_poly.pdbx_strand_id
1 'polypeptide(L)'
;MPCTWKPCPRWPPCCAMPAASRKRARCWSRPWPHIPPSWPCSAHRRRSSSACSTAWIHRSRRFIDAMNAHQPQLPLAYEPIRLDDGANVKAHSIQLGLDGADEGTLVWATQQAEGEARPGNTWYSPDDGLYLGLVLEPDFPTEQAGQLALVGLVSMGLSMAEHVVPMTDLAYRWPNDILLSGSKVAGLWLSANEAGDRLVLNLAVNVAKAPQEVIDAGCVQTDGGTPETTPEILLETFARQFLDWINRWAEEGMAPILRQLHSRHAKPGTPVLLRLDHGEHLAGSVVEVDDQGQLVLETDGQTRSVGLNEFFGLK
;
A
#
# COMPACT_ATOMS: atom_id res chain seq x y z
N MET A 1 -3.71 62.56 -18.31
CA MET A 1 -2.24 62.64 -18.14
C MET A 1 -1.93 62.40 -16.66
N PRO A 2 -0.94 61.58 -16.30
CA PRO A 2 -0.91 60.14 -16.52
C PRO A 2 -0.76 59.33 -15.21
N CYS A 3 -1.26 58.10 -15.23
CA CYS A 3 -0.91 57.05 -14.26
C CYS A 3 0.60 56.80 -14.29
N THR A 4 1.28 57.04 -13.17
CA THR A 4 2.69 56.68 -12.99
C THR A 4 2.80 55.26 -12.44
N TRP A 5 3.24 54.35 -13.30
CA TRP A 5 3.72 53.01 -12.93
C TRP A 5 4.99 53.14 -12.07
N LYS A 6 4.98 52.59 -10.86
CA LYS A 6 6.20 52.39 -10.06
C LYS A 6 6.87 51.08 -10.49
N PRO A 7 8.15 51.07 -10.89
CA PRO A 7 8.86 49.83 -11.18
C PRO A 7 9.24 49.09 -9.89
N CYS A 8 9.12 47.75 -9.92
CA CYS A 8 9.64 46.85 -8.88
C CYS A 8 11.14 47.05 -8.65
N PRO A 9 11.63 46.96 -7.40
CA PRO A 9 13.05 47.00 -7.11
C PRO A 9 13.76 45.76 -7.70
N ARG A 10 14.83 46.01 -8.45
CA ARG A 10 15.77 44.99 -8.94
C ARG A 10 16.49 44.34 -7.75
N TRP A 11 16.55 43.02 -7.78
CA TRP A 11 17.32 42.21 -6.83
C TRP A 11 18.83 42.50 -6.98
N PRO A 12 19.60 42.55 -5.87
CA PRO A 12 21.05 42.66 -5.93
C PRO A 12 21.68 41.33 -6.42
N PRO A 13 22.86 41.37 -7.06
CA PRO A 13 23.54 40.18 -7.55
C PRO A 13 24.08 39.35 -6.37
N CYS A 14 23.78 38.05 -6.36
CA CYS A 14 24.37 37.09 -5.43
C CYS A 14 25.87 36.89 -5.74
N CYS A 15 26.74 37.31 -4.82
CA CYS A 15 28.06 36.71 -4.66
C CYS A 15 28.47 36.68 -3.18
N ALA A 16 28.84 35.46 -2.76
CA ALA A 16 29.76 35.07 -1.69
C ALA A 16 29.23 34.73 -0.27
N MET A 17 29.26 33.41 -0.01
CA MET A 17 29.64 32.64 1.20
C MET A 17 28.53 31.86 1.93
N PRO A 18 28.83 30.72 2.60
CA PRO A 18 29.94 29.76 2.48
C PRO A 18 29.47 28.31 2.22
N ALA A 19 30.42 27.41 1.96
CA ALA A 19 30.19 26.02 1.60
C ALA A 19 29.59 25.17 2.75
N ALA A 20 28.44 24.56 2.49
CA ALA A 20 27.93 23.40 3.22
C ALA A 20 27.18 22.46 2.26
N SER A 21 27.53 21.17 2.31
CA SER A 21 26.84 20.00 1.74
C SER A 21 26.24 20.12 0.34
N ARG A 22 27.08 20.00 -0.70
CA ARG A 22 26.61 19.56 -2.02
C ARG A 22 26.40 18.04 -2.02
N LYS A 23 25.17 17.56 -1.76
CA LYS A 23 24.71 16.28 -2.33
C LYS A 23 23.88 16.61 -3.57
N ARG A 24 24.29 16.02 -4.69
CA ARG A 24 23.77 16.28 -6.02
C ARG A 24 22.34 15.73 -6.11
N ALA A 25 21.36 16.60 -6.40
CA ALA A 25 20.15 16.17 -7.07
C ALA A 25 20.57 15.55 -8.42
N ARG A 26 20.39 14.25 -8.59
CA ARG A 26 20.59 13.59 -9.88
C ARG A 26 19.37 13.93 -10.74
N CYS A 27 19.52 14.92 -11.62
CA CYS A 27 18.64 15.07 -12.78
C CYS A 27 18.77 13.82 -13.66
N TRP A 28 17.65 13.14 -13.88
CA TRP A 28 17.53 12.00 -14.77
C TRP A 28 17.46 12.49 -16.21
N SER A 29 18.54 12.31 -16.97
CA SER A 29 18.52 12.49 -18.42
C SER A 29 19.28 11.34 -19.06
N ARG A 30 18.56 10.38 -19.65
CA ARG A 30 19.13 9.42 -20.60
C ARG A 30 18.28 9.32 -21.87
N PRO A 31 18.92 9.08 -23.04
CA PRO A 31 18.29 9.24 -24.35
C PRO A 31 17.61 7.94 -24.82
N TRP A 32 16.61 8.12 -25.67
CA TRP A 32 15.78 7.08 -26.29
C TRP A 32 16.58 6.19 -27.27
N PRO A 33 16.33 4.87 -27.34
CA PRO A 33 16.75 4.05 -28.47
C PRO A 33 15.67 3.93 -29.54
N HIS A 34 16.14 3.94 -30.79
CA HIS A 34 15.39 3.91 -32.04
C HIS A 34 14.65 2.58 -32.29
N ILE A 35 13.42 2.67 -32.82
CA ILE A 35 12.60 1.55 -33.32
C ILE A 35 12.92 1.31 -34.81
N PRO A 36 13.20 0.07 -35.26
CA PRO A 36 13.15 -0.29 -36.68
C PRO A 36 11.81 -0.96 -37.08
N PRO A 37 11.39 -0.85 -38.36
CA PRO A 37 10.03 -1.17 -38.81
C PRO A 37 9.86 -2.59 -39.38
N SER A 38 8.72 -3.21 -39.03
CA SER A 38 7.77 -4.05 -39.79
C SER A 38 8.19 -5.20 -40.76
N TRP A 39 7.18 -6.06 -41.03
CA TRP A 39 6.94 -7.02 -42.14
C TRP A 39 6.98 -8.53 -41.78
N PRO A 40 6.22 -9.43 -42.46
CA PRO A 40 4.84 -9.29 -42.99
C PRO A 40 3.92 -10.49 -42.69
N CYS A 41 2.64 -10.28 -42.99
CA CYS A 41 1.53 -11.22 -42.90
C CYS A 41 1.61 -12.34 -43.97
N SER A 42 1.46 -13.61 -43.59
CA SER A 42 1.25 -14.73 -44.52
C SER A 42 -0.01 -15.52 -44.17
N ALA A 43 -0.80 -15.79 -45.21
CA ALA A 43 -2.15 -16.35 -45.14
C ALA A 43 -2.22 -17.89 -45.27
N HIS A 44 -3.33 -18.43 -44.76
CA HIS A 44 -4.05 -19.67 -45.16
C HIS A 44 -3.60 -21.04 -44.64
N ARG A 45 -4.48 -21.69 -43.85
CA ARG A 45 -5.36 -22.78 -44.34
C ARG A 45 -6.48 -23.13 -43.34
N ARG A 46 -7.69 -23.30 -43.87
CA ARG A 46 -8.88 -23.82 -43.18
C ARG A 46 -8.75 -25.32 -42.93
N ARG A 47 -9.04 -25.78 -41.71
CA ARG A 47 -9.56 -27.12 -41.44
C ARG A 47 -10.69 -27.02 -40.43
N SER A 48 -11.83 -27.59 -40.81
CA SER A 48 -13.04 -27.77 -40.02
C SER A 48 -12.89 -28.99 -39.10
N SER A 49 -13.22 -28.85 -37.82
CA SER A 49 -13.82 -29.94 -37.03
C SER A 49 -14.49 -29.37 -35.77
N SER A 50 -15.75 -29.74 -35.61
CA SER A 50 -16.75 -29.26 -34.65
C SER A 50 -16.54 -29.74 -33.21
N ALA A 51 -15.29 -29.98 -32.79
CA ALA A 51 -14.91 -30.32 -31.40
C ALA A 51 -14.05 -29.23 -30.74
N CYS A 52 -13.83 -28.09 -31.41
CA CYS A 52 -12.93 -27.04 -30.98
C CYS A 52 -13.64 -25.88 -30.25
N SER A 53 -14.97 -25.83 -30.19
CA SER A 53 -15.68 -24.61 -29.75
C SER A 53 -15.56 -24.33 -28.25
N THR A 54 -15.66 -25.32 -27.37
CA THR A 54 -15.60 -25.08 -25.91
C THR A 54 -14.16 -24.84 -25.42
N ALA A 55 -13.19 -25.62 -25.91
CA ALA A 55 -11.78 -25.44 -25.53
C ALA A 55 -11.19 -24.14 -26.11
N TRP A 56 -11.62 -23.72 -27.31
CA TRP A 56 -11.18 -22.45 -27.90
C TRP A 56 -11.82 -21.26 -27.19
N ILE A 57 -13.09 -21.32 -26.77
CA ILE A 57 -13.76 -20.25 -25.99
C ILE A 57 -13.08 -20.04 -24.62
N HIS A 58 -12.73 -21.11 -23.89
CA HIS A 58 -12.01 -20.95 -22.61
C HIS A 58 -10.57 -20.46 -22.79
N ARG A 59 -9.87 -20.92 -23.83
CA ARG A 59 -8.50 -20.48 -24.14
C ARG A 59 -8.45 -19.05 -24.69
N SER A 60 -9.46 -18.63 -25.43
CA SER A 60 -9.59 -17.25 -25.93
C SER A 60 -10.08 -16.29 -24.87
N ARG A 61 -10.90 -16.72 -23.89
CA ARG A 61 -11.24 -15.87 -22.74
C ARG A 61 -10.04 -15.62 -21.83
N ARG A 62 -9.28 -16.66 -21.45
CA ARG A 62 -7.99 -16.49 -20.74
C ARG A 62 -6.97 -15.65 -21.52
N PHE A 63 -6.96 -15.75 -22.85
CA PHE A 63 -6.06 -14.95 -23.70
C PHE A 63 -6.54 -13.49 -23.82
N ILE A 64 -7.85 -13.24 -23.86
CA ILE A 64 -8.46 -11.91 -23.86
C ILE A 64 -8.35 -11.26 -22.47
N ASP A 65 -8.55 -12.01 -21.39
CA ASP A 65 -8.37 -11.57 -20.00
C ASP A 65 -6.89 -11.25 -19.73
N ALA A 66 -5.95 -12.04 -20.26
CA ALA A 66 -4.52 -11.75 -20.22
C ALA A 66 -4.10 -10.55 -21.10
N MET A 67 -4.83 -10.28 -22.20
CA MET A 67 -4.62 -9.09 -23.03
C MET A 67 -5.31 -7.83 -22.47
N ASN A 68 -6.34 -7.99 -21.63
CA ASN A 68 -7.10 -6.93 -20.99
C ASN A 68 -6.65 -6.66 -19.54
N ALA A 69 -5.71 -7.45 -19.00
CA ALA A 69 -5.08 -7.15 -17.72
C ALA A 69 -4.34 -5.81 -17.85
N HIS A 70 -4.99 -4.76 -17.37
CA HIS A 70 -4.44 -3.41 -17.35
C HIS A 70 -3.13 -3.46 -16.56
N GLN A 71 -1.99 -3.24 -17.22
CA GLN A 71 -0.76 -3.02 -16.46
C GLN A 71 -0.93 -1.72 -15.67
N PRO A 72 -0.83 -1.75 -14.33
CA PRO A 72 -1.09 -0.58 -13.51
C PRO A 72 -0.09 0.52 -13.83
N GLN A 73 -0.56 1.76 -13.95
CA GLN A 73 0.29 2.90 -14.27
C GLN A 73 0.84 3.54 -12.99
N LEU A 74 2.01 3.08 -12.55
CA LEU A 74 2.60 3.56 -11.31
C LEU A 74 3.42 4.85 -11.51
N PRO A 75 3.50 5.73 -10.50
CA PRO A 75 4.48 6.81 -10.48
C PRO A 75 5.91 6.32 -10.73
N LEU A 76 6.75 7.14 -11.37
CA LEU A 76 8.15 6.82 -11.68
C LEU A 76 9.03 6.53 -10.47
N ALA A 77 8.55 6.84 -9.26
CA ALA A 77 9.21 6.52 -8.01
C ALA A 77 9.20 5.01 -7.68
N TYR A 78 8.36 4.22 -8.35
CA TYR A 78 8.24 2.79 -8.11
C TYR A 78 8.87 1.96 -9.22
N GLU A 79 9.51 0.87 -8.83
CA GLU A 79 9.98 -0.19 -9.72
C GLU A 79 9.11 -1.44 -9.51
N PRO A 80 8.05 -1.65 -10.32
CA PRO A 80 7.13 -2.76 -10.11
C PRO A 80 7.70 -4.11 -10.55
N ILE A 81 7.59 -5.09 -9.67
CA ILE A 81 7.88 -6.51 -9.92
C ILE A 81 6.58 -7.29 -9.69
N ARG A 82 6.01 -7.87 -10.76
CA ARG A 82 4.82 -8.73 -10.66
C ARG A 82 5.25 -10.18 -10.48
N LEU A 83 4.69 -10.87 -9.49
CA LEU A 83 4.84 -12.31 -9.30
C LEU A 83 3.58 -13.02 -9.84
N ASP A 84 3.78 -14.00 -10.73
CA ASP A 84 2.69 -14.74 -11.39
C ASP A 84 2.62 -16.22 -10.97
N ASP A 85 3.56 -16.69 -10.16
CA ASP A 85 3.74 -18.10 -9.79
C ASP A 85 3.13 -18.48 -8.42
N GLY A 86 2.42 -17.55 -7.79
CA GLY A 86 1.91 -17.74 -6.43
C GLY A 86 3.00 -17.70 -5.37
N ALA A 87 4.17 -17.13 -5.64
CA ALA A 87 5.17 -16.89 -4.60
C ALA A 87 4.63 -15.95 -3.49
N ASN A 88 5.14 -16.12 -2.27
CA ASN A 88 4.80 -15.27 -1.14
C ASN A 88 5.44 -13.87 -1.33
N VAL A 89 4.60 -12.85 -1.54
CA VAL A 89 5.04 -11.49 -1.86
C VAL A 89 5.83 -10.88 -0.71
N LYS A 90 5.41 -11.11 0.53
CA LYS A 90 6.08 -10.58 1.73
C LYS A 90 7.49 -11.14 1.85
N ALA A 91 7.64 -12.46 1.78
CA ALA A 91 8.94 -13.12 1.88
C ALA A 91 9.89 -12.66 0.77
N HIS A 92 9.39 -12.55 -0.47
CA HIS A 92 10.17 -12.06 -1.59
C HIS A 92 10.62 -10.60 -1.40
N SER A 93 9.71 -9.73 -0.95
CA SER A 93 10.01 -8.31 -0.72
C SER A 93 11.03 -8.10 0.41
N ILE A 94 10.92 -8.88 1.49
CA ILE A 94 11.91 -8.89 2.57
C ILE A 94 13.27 -9.33 2.04
N GLN A 95 13.33 -10.40 1.26
CA GLN A 95 14.58 -10.88 0.68
C GLN A 95 15.24 -9.83 -0.22
N LEU A 96 14.46 -9.17 -1.10
CA LEU A 96 14.97 -8.07 -1.93
C LEU A 96 15.51 -6.90 -1.10
N GLY A 97 14.81 -6.53 -0.01
CA GLY A 97 15.29 -5.50 0.91
C GLY A 97 16.63 -5.88 1.57
N LEU A 98 16.79 -7.15 1.97
CA LEU A 98 18.05 -7.67 2.53
C LEU A 98 19.18 -7.73 1.49
N ASP A 99 18.84 -8.00 0.23
CA ASP A 99 19.77 -8.04 -0.90
C ASP A 99 20.14 -6.64 -1.41
N GLY A 100 19.59 -5.59 -0.80
CA GLY A 100 19.92 -4.19 -1.09
C GLY A 100 19.18 -3.61 -2.29
N ALA A 101 17.96 -4.07 -2.56
CA ALA A 101 17.09 -3.45 -3.54
C ALA A 101 16.87 -1.96 -3.26
N ASP A 102 16.72 -1.17 -4.32
CA ASP A 102 16.53 0.27 -4.24
C ASP A 102 15.18 0.60 -3.58
N GLU A 103 15.12 1.75 -2.89
CA GLU A 103 13.86 2.31 -2.39
C GLU A 103 12.84 2.47 -3.53
N GLY A 104 11.59 2.10 -3.25
CA GLY A 104 10.53 2.13 -4.27
C GLY A 104 10.40 0.82 -5.05
N THR A 105 11.25 -0.18 -4.80
CA THR A 105 11.02 -1.54 -5.28
C THR A 105 9.67 -2.05 -4.78
N LEU A 106 8.75 -2.31 -5.70
CA LEU A 106 7.34 -2.61 -5.42
C LEU A 106 6.99 -3.99 -5.98
N VAL A 107 6.89 -4.98 -5.10
CA VAL A 107 6.54 -6.36 -5.48
C VAL A 107 5.04 -6.54 -5.31
N TRP A 108 4.36 -7.13 -6.28
CA TRP A 108 2.94 -7.42 -6.15
C TRP A 108 2.50 -8.69 -6.87
N ALA A 109 1.36 -9.24 -6.44
CA ALA A 109 0.71 -10.38 -7.06
C ALA A 109 -0.81 -10.30 -6.89
N THR A 110 -1.53 -10.99 -7.77
CA THR A 110 -2.99 -11.16 -7.63
C THR A 110 -3.38 -12.48 -6.95
N GLN A 111 -2.38 -13.33 -6.71
CA GLN A 111 -2.47 -14.64 -6.06
C GLN A 111 -1.15 -14.90 -5.33
N GLN A 112 -1.19 -15.51 -4.14
CA GLN A 112 0.01 -16.01 -3.46
C GLN A 112 -0.29 -17.27 -2.65
N ALA A 113 0.71 -18.14 -2.54
CA ALA A 113 0.70 -19.28 -1.64
C ALA A 113 1.16 -18.85 -0.24
N GLU A 114 0.61 -19.50 0.78
CA GLU A 114 1.07 -19.38 2.16
C GLU A 114 1.20 -17.93 2.64
N GLY A 115 0.18 -17.11 2.35
CA GLY A 115 0.16 -15.72 2.78
C GLY A 115 0.40 -15.61 4.29
N GLU A 116 1.42 -14.84 4.66
CA GLU A 116 1.75 -14.62 6.07
C GLU A 116 1.09 -13.34 6.57
N ALA A 117 0.46 -13.41 7.73
CA ALA A 117 0.05 -12.23 8.47
C ALA A 117 1.14 -11.90 9.53
N ARG A 118 0.71 -11.32 10.65
CA ARG A 118 1.55 -11.16 11.85
C ARG A 118 2.03 -12.52 12.37
N PRO A 119 3.16 -12.60 13.10
CA PRO A 119 3.65 -13.86 13.66
C PRO A 119 2.56 -14.69 14.34
N GLY A 120 2.42 -15.93 13.90
CA GLY A 120 1.41 -16.87 14.40
C GLY A 120 -0.01 -16.65 13.90
N ASN A 121 -0.20 -15.89 12.81
CA ASN A 121 -1.45 -15.78 12.04
C ASN A 121 -1.15 -16.03 10.55
N THR A 122 -2.08 -16.67 9.85
CA THR A 122 -2.02 -16.86 8.39
C THR A 122 -2.96 -15.87 7.71
N TRP A 123 -2.52 -15.24 6.63
CA TRP A 123 -3.41 -14.52 5.73
C TRP A 123 -3.90 -15.46 4.65
N TYR A 124 -5.19 -15.80 4.68
CA TYR A 124 -5.78 -16.55 3.59
C TYR A 124 -5.78 -15.69 2.32
N SER A 125 -5.12 -16.18 1.28
CA SER A 125 -4.84 -15.42 0.06
C SER A 125 -5.69 -15.95 -1.10
N PRO A 126 -6.98 -15.56 -1.21
CA PRO A 126 -7.82 -16.02 -2.29
C PRO A 126 -7.35 -15.47 -3.64
N ASP A 127 -7.65 -16.21 -4.71
CA ASP A 127 -7.47 -15.70 -6.07
C ASP A 127 -8.23 -14.39 -6.29
N ASP A 128 -7.64 -13.48 -7.05
CA ASP A 128 -8.16 -12.13 -7.30
C ASP A 128 -8.08 -11.24 -6.04
N GLY A 129 -6.97 -11.35 -5.31
CA GLY A 129 -6.56 -10.42 -4.25
C GLY A 129 -5.54 -9.40 -4.75
N LEU A 130 -5.13 -8.47 -3.88
CA LEU A 130 -3.93 -7.66 -4.08
C LEU A 130 -2.97 -7.94 -2.93
N TYR A 131 -1.81 -8.50 -3.27
CA TYR A 131 -0.70 -8.73 -2.35
C TYR A 131 0.46 -7.86 -2.77
N LEU A 132 1.02 -7.10 -1.83
CA LEU A 132 1.94 -6.03 -2.12
C LEU A 132 3.04 -5.98 -1.05
N GLY A 133 4.28 -5.78 -1.47
CA GLY A 133 5.40 -5.43 -0.61
C GLY A 133 6.19 -4.28 -1.22
N LEU A 134 6.42 -3.24 -0.43
CA LEU A 134 7.14 -2.04 -0.83
C LEU A 134 8.39 -1.87 0.02
N VAL A 135 9.56 -1.88 -0.64
CA VAL A 135 10.86 -1.66 -0.01
C VAL A 135 11.08 -0.15 0.19
N LEU A 136 11.41 0.21 1.43
CA LEU A 136 11.63 1.59 1.88
C LEU A 136 12.99 1.70 2.57
N GLU A 137 13.67 2.82 2.36
CA GLU A 137 14.93 3.16 3.00
C GLU A 137 14.69 4.37 3.93
N PRO A 138 14.42 4.15 5.23
CA PRO A 138 14.13 5.24 6.15
C PRO A 138 15.32 6.19 6.30
N ASP A 139 15.09 7.49 6.14
CA ASP A 139 16.04 8.56 6.43
C ASP A 139 15.71 9.32 7.73
N PHE A 140 14.80 8.75 8.53
CA PHE A 140 14.25 9.29 9.77
C PHE A 140 14.55 8.36 10.98
N PRO A 141 14.34 8.83 12.23
CA PRO A 141 14.65 8.03 13.42
C PRO A 141 13.82 6.75 13.52
N THR A 142 14.43 5.67 14.02
CA THR A 142 13.79 4.35 14.11
C THR A 142 12.52 4.36 14.98
N GLU A 143 12.41 5.28 15.96
CA GLU A 143 11.20 5.43 16.78
C GLU A 143 9.96 5.81 15.95
N GLN A 144 10.16 6.36 14.74
CA GLN A 144 9.08 6.76 13.83
C GLN A 144 8.74 5.67 12.81
N ALA A 145 9.50 4.57 12.72
CA ALA A 145 9.30 3.52 11.72
C ALA A 145 7.85 3.00 11.69
N GLY A 146 7.27 2.73 12.85
CA GLY A 146 5.89 2.26 12.98
C GLY A 146 4.84 3.23 12.42
N GLN A 147 5.14 4.54 12.32
CA GLN A 147 4.22 5.52 11.74
C GLN A 147 3.94 5.24 10.25
N LEU A 148 4.90 4.65 9.52
CA LEU A 148 4.68 4.26 8.13
C LEU A 148 3.56 3.23 7.96
N ALA A 149 3.27 2.44 8.99
CA ALA A 149 2.12 1.54 8.96
C ALA A 149 0.80 2.32 8.87
N LEU A 150 0.68 3.44 9.60
CA LEU A 150 -0.50 4.31 9.53
C LEU A 150 -0.56 5.10 8.21
N VAL A 151 0.60 5.53 7.68
CA VAL A 151 0.68 6.14 6.35
C VAL A 151 0.18 5.16 5.28
N GLY A 152 0.65 3.91 5.30
CA GLY A 152 0.21 2.85 4.39
C GLY A 152 -1.27 2.53 4.55
N LEU A 153 -1.76 2.44 5.79
CA LEU A 153 -3.17 2.15 6.09
C LEU A 153 -4.09 3.24 5.56
N VAL A 154 -3.77 4.51 5.84
CA VAL A 154 -4.56 5.66 5.35
C VAL A 154 -4.52 5.74 3.84
N SER A 155 -3.36 5.50 3.22
CA SER A 155 -3.21 5.53 1.76
C SER A 155 -4.07 4.47 1.07
N MET A 156 -4.08 3.24 1.60
CA MET A 156 -4.93 2.17 1.09
C MET A 156 -6.42 2.44 1.34
N GLY A 157 -6.78 2.97 2.51
CA GLY A 157 -8.18 3.34 2.77
C GLY A 157 -8.68 4.48 1.87
N LEU A 158 -7.82 5.42 1.50
CA LEU A 158 -8.15 6.47 0.53
C LEU A 158 -8.23 5.94 -0.91
N SER A 159 -7.34 5.02 -1.28
CA SER A 159 -7.45 4.26 -2.53
C SER A 159 -8.79 3.53 -2.62
N MET A 160 -9.20 2.81 -1.58
CA MET A 160 -10.51 2.14 -1.53
C MET A 160 -11.67 3.14 -1.59
N ALA A 161 -11.57 4.28 -0.90
CA ALA A 161 -12.60 5.31 -0.89
C ALA A 161 -12.93 5.86 -2.29
N GLU A 162 -11.99 5.80 -3.25
CA GLU A 162 -12.23 6.18 -4.66
C GLU A 162 -13.11 5.17 -5.41
N HIS A 163 -13.25 3.94 -4.91
CA HIS A 163 -13.86 2.81 -5.62
C HIS A 163 -15.00 2.11 -4.86
N VAL A 164 -15.33 2.57 -3.66
CA VAL A 164 -16.51 2.12 -2.92
C VAL A 164 -17.74 2.94 -3.28
N VAL A 165 -18.92 2.32 -3.17
CA VAL A 165 -20.18 2.99 -3.42
C VAL A 165 -20.42 4.09 -2.37
N PRO A 166 -21.18 5.15 -2.71
CA PRO A 166 -21.51 6.18 -1.73
C PRO A 166 -22.16 5.58 -0.48
N MET A 167 -21.80 6.13 0.68
CA MET A 167 -22.29 5.70 2.01
C MET A 167 -21.78 4.34 2.50
N THR A 168 -20.85 3.67 1.80
CA THR A 168 -20.12 2.55 2.38
C THR A 168 -19.39 2.97 3.66
N ASP A 169 -19.55 2.19 4.73
CA ASP A 169 -18.83 2.39 5.97
C ASP A 169 -17.40 1.88 5.83
N LEU A 170 -16.45 2.79 5.56
CA LEU A 170 -15.02 2.50 5.59
C LEU A 170 -14.48 2.86 6.96
N ALA A 171 -13.92 1.87 7.65
CA ALA A 171 -13.36 2.02 8.98
C ALA A 171 -11.91 1.53 9.06
N TYR A 172 -11.15 2.11 9.98
CA TYR A 172 -9.82 1.65 10.35
C TYR A 172 -9.86 0.99 11.72
N ARG A 173 -9.38 -0.24 11.82
CA ARG A 173 -9.09 -0.89 13.10
C ARG A 173 -7.60 -0.82 13.33
N TRP A 174 -7.21 -0.02 14.32
CA TRP A 174 -5.83 0.27 14.61
C TRP A 174 -5.03 -1.02 14.89
N PRO A 175 -3.76 -1.09 14.45
CA PRO A 175 -3.06 -0.13 13.60
C PRO A 175 -3.03 -0.54 12.11
N ASN A 176 -3.67 -1.65 11.74
CA ASN A 176 -3.28 -2.34 10.52
C ASN A 176 -4.43 -2.95 9.69
N ASP A 177 -5.68 -2.76 10.10
CA ASP A 177 -6.82 -3.39 9.46
C ASP A 177 -7.76 -2.34 8.84
N ILE A 178 -8.22 -2.59 7.62
CA ILE A 178 -9.26 -1.80 6.95
C ILE A 178 -10.53 -2.64 6.87
N LEU A 179 -11.65 -2.03 7.23
CA LEU A 179 -12.96 -2.65 7.20
C LEU A 179 -13.88 -1.91 6.23
N LEU A 180 -14.69 -2.68 5.51
CA LEU A 180 -15.83 -2.18 4.74
C LEU A 180 -17.09 -2.82 5.29
N SER A 181 -18.07 -2.01 5.68
CA SER A 181 -19.35 -2.47 6.25
C SER A 181 -19.17 -3.42 7.44
N GLY A 182 -18.11 -3.24 8.23
CA GLY A 182 -17.75 -4.09 9.38
C GLY A 182 -16.89 -5.31 9.06
N SER A 183 -16.73 -5.68 7.78
CA SER A 183 -15.90 -6.81 7.35
C SER A 183 -14.47 -6.36 7.08
N LYS A 184 -13.48 -7.12 7.58
CA LYS A 184 -12.06 -6.90 7.29
C LYS A 184 -11.74 -7.25 5.84
N VAL A 185 -11.39 -6.25 5.05
CA VAL A 185 -11.02 -6.40 3.63
C VAL A 185 -9.53 -6.28 3.37
N ALA A 186 -8.78 -5.62 4.26
CA ALA A 186 -7.33 -5.50 4.11
C ALA A 186 -6.59 -5.58 5.45
N GLY A 187 -5.34 -6.01 5.36
CA GLY A 187 -4.37 -6.02 6.44
C GLY A 187 -3.03 -5.48 5.97
N LEU A 188 -2.37 -4.74 6.85
CA LEU A 188 -1.02 -4.20 6.66
C LEU A 188 -0.04 -4.85 7.64
N TRP A 189 1.21 -4.98 7.21
CA TRP A 189 2.31 -5.39 8.07
C TRP A 189 3.59 -4.63 7.72
N LEU A 190 4.31 -4.16 8.72
CA LEU A 190 5.60 -3.51 8.55
C LEU A 190 6.70 -4.41 9.09
N SER A 191 7.73 -4.64 8.28
CA SER A 191 8.93 -5.41 8.65
C SER A 191 10.15 -4.52 8.56
N ALA A 192 11.14 -4.76 9.43
CA ALA A 192 12.46 -4.14 9.38
C ALA A 192 13.55 -5.21 9.31
N ASN A 193 14.69 -4.89 8.69
CA ASN A 193 15.90 -5.69 8.86
C ASN A 193 16.53 -5.44 10.24
N GLU A 194 17.57 -6.20 10.59
CA GLU A 194 18.20 -6.10 11.91
C GLU A 194 18.80 -4.72 12.21
N ALA A 195 19.29 -4.02 11.17
CA ALA A 195 19.89 -2.69 11.28
C ALA A 195 18.86 -1.57 11.37
N GLY A 196 17.59 -1.83 11.01
CA GLY A 196 16.52 -0.83 10.96
C GLY A 196 16.64 0.17 9.81
N ASP A 197 17.58 -0.02 8.88
CA ASP A 197 17.83 0.84 7.72
C ASP A 197 17.14 0.35 6.44
N ARG A 198 16.38 -0.75 6.52
CA ARG A 198 15.48 -1.23 5.48
C ARG A 198 14.15 -1.62 6.09
N LEU A 199 13.08 -1.05 5.53
CA LEU A 199 11.70 -1.36 5.89
C LEU A 199 10.98 -1.99 4.71
N VAL A 200 10.06 -2.91 4.98
CA VAL A 200 9.15 -3.46 3.98
C VAL A 200 7.72 -3.27 4.45
N LEU A 201 6.98 -2.42 3.74
CA LEU A 201 5.55 -2.23 3.94
C LEU A 201 4.79 -3.28 3.13
N ASN A 202 4.12 -4.18 3.82
CA ASN A 202 3.36 -5.27 3.22
C ASN A 202 1.86 -5.00 3.36
N LEU A 203 1.11 -5.26 2.30
CA LEU A 203 -0.33 -5.07 2.23
C LEU A 203 -0.97 -6.30 1.59
N ALA A 204 -2.07 -6.75 2.17
CA ALA A 204 -2.91 -7.80 1.64
C ALA A 204 -4.35 -7.31 1.60
N VAL A 205 -4.98 -7.39 0.43
CA VAL A 205 -6.37 -6.95 0.20
C VAL A 205 -7.15 -8.08 -0.45
N ASN A 206 -8.28 -8.41 0.16
CA ASN A 206 -9.30 -9.26 -0.43
C ASN A 206 -10.10 -8.41 -1.41
N VAL A 207 -9.90 -8.57 -2.73
CA VAL A 207 -10.58 -7.72 -3.72
C VAL A 207 -11.91 -8.35 -4.13
N ALA A 208 -11.89 -9.50 -4.81
CA ALA A 208 -13.12 -10.13 -5.31
C ALA A 208 -13.65 -11.28 -4.44
N LYS A 209 -12.80 -11.82 -3.56
CA LYS A 209 -13.11 -13.00 -2.73
C LYS A 209 -12.55 -12.81 -1.33
N ALA A 210 -13.21 -13.45 -0.36
CA ALA A 210 -12.78 -13.54 1.03
C ALA A 210 -12.78 -15.02 1.48
N PRO A 211 -11.92 -15.41 2.44
CA PRO A 211 -12.05 -16.70 3.12
C PRO A 211 -13.43 -16.82 3.80
N GLN A 212 -14.06 -17.99 3.69
CA GLN A 212 -15.35 -18.24 4.37
C GLN A 212 -15.17 -18.70 5.82
N GLU A 213 -13.99 -19.23 6.13
CA GLU A 213 -13.65 -19.84 7.42
C GLU A 213 -13.11 -18.83 8.43
N VAL A 214 -12.82 -17.60 8.00
CA VAL A 214 -12.28 -16.53 8.84
C VAL A 214 -13.41 -15.59 9.26
N ILE A 215 -13.59 -15.46 10.57
CA ILE A 215 -14.59 -14.56 11.16
C ILE A 215 -14.29 -13.12 10.72
N ASP A 216 -15.36 -12.41 10.36
CA ASP A 216 -15.35 -11.01 9.89
C ASP A 216 -14.54 -10.76 8.62
N ALA A 217 -14.11 -11.78 7.88
CA ALA A 217 -13.46 -11.57 6.60
C ALA A 217 -14.46 -11.12 5.53
N GLY A 218 -14.11 -10.07 4.80
CA GLY A 218 -14.85 -9.59 3.64
C GLY A 218 -13.92 -9.32 2.47
N CYS A 219 -14.49 -8.83 1.37
CA CYS A 219 -13.73 -8.38 0.22
C CYS A 219 -14.30 -7.08 -0.35
N VAL A 220 -13.46 -6.33 -1.05
CA VAL A 220 -13.81 -5.01 -1.55
C VAL A 220 -15.06 -5.06 -2.41
N GLN A 221 -15.16 -5.97 -3.39
CA GLN A 221 -16.28 -6.01 -4.33
C GLN A 221 -17.65 -6.28 -3.69
N THR A 222 -17.71 -7.04 -2.59
CA THR A 222 -18.98 -7.42 -1.95
C THR A 222 -19.36 -6.54 -0.77
N ASP A 223 -18.38 -6.02 -0.03
CA ASP A 223 -18.63 -5.33 1.25
C ASP A 223 -18.67 -3.80 1.11
N GLY A 224 -18.49 -3.27 -0.09
CA GLY A 224 -18.68 -1.84 -0.35
C GLY A 224 -18.22 -1.32 -1.70
N GLY A 225 -17.44 -2.09 -2.44
CA GLY A 225 -16.94 -1.79 -3.77
C GLY A 225 -17.92 -2.06 -4.89
N THR A 226 -17.36 -2.15 -6.10
CA THR A 226 -18.08 -2.51 -7.32
C THR A 226 -17.34 -3.67 -8.00
N PRO A 227 -18.01 -4.48 -8.85
CA PRO A 227 -17.34 -5.53 -9.63
C PRO A 227 -16.20 -5.02 -10.52
N GLU A 228 -16.18 -3.72 -10.83
CA GLU A 228 -15.15 -3.04 -11.60
C GLU A 228 -13.87 -2.79 -10.79
N THR A 229 -13.91 -2.89 -9.46
CA THR A 229 -12.72 -2.70 -8.62
C THR A 229 -11.80 -3.91 -8.74
N THR A 230 -10.63 -3.73 -9.36
CA THR A 230 -9.62 -4.78 -9.57
C THR A 230 -8.37 -4.57 -8.71
N PRO A 231 -7.55 -5.62 -8.49
CA PRO A 231 -6.25 -5.48 -7.83
C PRO A 231 -5.36 -4.42 -8.47
N GLU A 232 -5.32 -4.35 -9.80
CA GLU A 232 -4.51 -3.37 -10.54
C GLU A 232 -4.98 -1.93 -10.33
N ILE A 233 -6.31 -1.70 -10.29
CA ILE A 233 -6.87 -0.38 -9.99
C ILE A 233 -6.50 0.04 -8.57
N LEU A 234 -6.66 -0.85 -7.58
CA LEU A 234 -6.30 -0.55 -6.20
C LEU A 234 -4.79 -0.30 -6.05
N LEU A 235 -3.95 -1.06 -6.77
CA LEU A 235 -2.50 -0.85 -6.74
C LEU A 235 -2.11 0.51 -7.31
N GLU A 236 -2.69 0.91 -8.44
CA GLU A 236 -2.42 2.21 -9.08
C GLU A 236 -2.83 3.38 -8.18
N THR A 237 -4.04 3.31 -7.61
CA THR A 237 -4.54 4.38 -6.73
C THR A 237 -3.81 4.38 -5.39
N PHE A 238 -3.47 3.21 -4.83
CA PHE A 238 -2.61 3.11 -3.66
C PHE A 238 -1.24 3.73 -3.89
N ALA A 239 -0.56 3.41 -5.00
CA ALA A 239 0.79 3.93 -5.27
C ALA A 239 0.79 5.46 -5.36
N ARG A 240 -0.23 6.06 -6.00
CA ARG A 240 -0.40 7.51 -6.03
C ARG A 240 -0.68 8.09 -4.63
N GLN A 241 -1.60 7.49 -3.89
CA GLN A 241 -1.95 7.96 -2.55
C GLN A 241 -0.75 7.84 -1.60
N PHE A 242 -0.07 6.70 -1.58
CA PHE A 242 1.08 6.49 -0.71
C PHE A 242 2.19 7.50 -0.96
N LEU A 243 2.51 7.78 -2.23
CA LEU A 243 3.51 8.80 -2.57
C LEU A 243 3.11 10.20 -2.09
N ASP A 244 1.83 10.59 -2.18
CA ASP A 244 1.36 11.87 -1.63
C ASP A 244 1.45 11.89 -0.10
N TRP A 245 0.94 10.85 0.55
CA TRP A 245 0.81 10.80 2.00
C TRP A 245 2.13 10.59 2.74
N ILE A 246 3.11 9.90 2.16
CA ILE A 246 4.45 9.80 2.74
C ILE A 246 5.16 11.15 2.70
N ASN A 247 5.03 11.92 1.61
CA ASN A 247 5.60 13.27 1.52
C ASN A 247 4.93 14.21 2.51
N ARG A 248 3.59 14.15 2.63
CA ARG A 248 2.85 14.95 3.62
C ARG A 248 3.20 14.59 5.05
N TRP A 249 3.40 13.30 5.35
CA TRP A 249 3.90 12.89 6.65
C TRP A 249 5.31 13.43 6.92
N ALA A 250 6.21 13.39 5.94
CA ALA A 250 7.56 13.93 6.07
C ALA A 250 7.57 15.47 6.28
N GLU A 251 6.65 16.20 5.65
CA GLU A 251 6.57 17.66 5.73
C GLU A 251 5.76 18.18 6.93
N GLU A 252 4.62 17.55 7.23
CA GLU A 252 3.63 18.02 8.21
C GLU A 252 3.58 17.15 9.50
N GLY A 253 4.30 16.02 9.54
CA GLY A 253 4.26 15.05 10.62
C GLY A 253 2.98 14.20 10.66
N MET A 254 2.62 13.69 11.83
CA MET A 254 1.48 12.77 12.01
C MET A 254 0.11 13.43 11.94
N ALA A 255 0.02 14.76 12.12
CA ALA A 255 -1.25 15.47 12.17
C ALA A 255 -2.21 15.19 10.98
N PRO A 256 -1.78 15.24 9.70
CA PRO A 256 -2.65 14.88 8.57
C PRO A 256 -3.09 13.40 8.59
N ILE A 257 -2.21 12.48 8.99
CA ILE A 257 -2.50 11.04 9.07
C ILE A 257 -3.56 10.77 10.13
N LEU A 258 -3.39 11.35 11.32
CA LEU A 258 -4.32 11.20 12.43
C LEU A 258 -5.69 11.79 12.12
N ARG A 259 -5.77 12.91 11.40
CA ARG A 259 -7.07 13.46 10.95
C ARG A 259 -7.84 12.46 10.08
N GLN A 260 -7.17 11.75 9.18
CA GLN A 260 -7.82 10.71 8.38
C GLN A 260 -8.18 9.50 9.23
N LEU A 261 -7.26 9.04 10.07
CA LEU A 261 -7.46 7.89 10.95
C LEU A 261 -8.66 8.12 11.88
N HIS A 262 -8.64 9.19 12.69
CA HIS A 262 -9.68 9.51 13.68
C HIS A 262 -11.07 9.70 13.04
N SER A 263 -11.15 10.15 11.79
CA SER A 263 -12.44 10.30 11.09
C SER A 263 -13.17 8.97 10.84
N ARG A 264 -12.44 7.85 10.89
CA ARG A 264 -12.90 6.49 10.55
C ARG A 264 -12.46 5.42 11.55
N HIS A 265 -11.87 5.81 12.68
CA HIS A 265 -11.41 4.89 13.71
C HIS A 265 -12.53 4.58 14.72
N ALA A 266 -12.33 3.50 15.48
CA ALA A 266 -13.17 3.16 16.63
C ALA A 266 -13.33 4.34 17.61
N LYS A 267 -14.52 4.46 18.20
CA LYS A 267 -14.85 5.52 19.15
C LYS A 267 -14.27 5.21 20.54
N PRO A 268 -14.07 6.22 21.41
CA PRO A 268 -13.75 5.99 22.81
C PRO A 268 -14.78 5.06 23.47
N GLY A 269 -14.31 4.15 24.31
CA GLY A 269 -15.09 3.10 24.96
C GLY A 269 -15.22 1.80 24.16
N THR A 270 -14.86 1.77 22.87
CA THR A 270 -14.90 0.53 22.06
C THR A 270 -13.96 -0.52 22.66
N PRO A 271 -14.45 -1.74 22.99
CA PRO A 271 -13.60 -2.81 23.50
C PRO A 271 -12.70 -3.35 22.40
N VAL A 272 -11.44 -3.61 22.73
CA VAL A 272 -10.45 -4.21 21.83
C VAL A 272 -9.65 -5.30 22.55
N LEU A 273 -9.20 -6.27 21.76
CA LEU A 273 -8.26 -7.29 22.18
C LEU A 273 -7.07 -7.25 21.22
N LEU A 274 -5.93 -6.79 21.70
CA LEU A 274 -4.70 -6.75 20.94
C LEU A 274 -3.87 -8.00 21.21
N ARG A 275 -3.21 -8.51 20.18
CA ARG A 275 -2.08 -9.43 20.31
C ARG A 275 -0.81 -8.67 19.98
N LEU A 276 0.13 -8.58 20.91
CA LEU A 276 1.43 -7.93 20.70
C LEU A 276 2.41 -8.93 20.05
N ASP A 277 3.50 -8.42 19.48
CA ASP A 277 4.45 -9.24 18.73
C ASP A 277 5.09 -10.34 19.60
N HIS A 278 5.40 -10.03 20.86
CA HIS A 278 5.90 -10.98 21.85
C HIS A 278 4.82 -11.94 22.40
N GLY A 279 3.62 -11.95 21.83
CA GLY A 279 2.55 -12.91 22.15
C GLY A 279 1.67 -12.55 23.35
N GLU A 280 1.84 -11.39 23.99
CA GLU A 280 0.91 -10.93 25.03
C GLU A 280 -0.44 -10.57 24.40
N HIS A 281 -1.52 -10.90 25.11
CA HIS A 281 -2.86 -10.42 24.80
C HIS A 281 -3.23 -9.29 25.75
N LEU A 282 -3.57 -8.13 25.19
CA LEU A 282 -3.99 -6.95 25.93
C LEU A 282 -5.45 -6.64 25.62
N ALA A 283 -6.31 -6.77 26.62
CA ALA A 283 -7.71 -6.39 26.54
C ALA A 283 -7.92 -5.01 27.19
N GLY A 284 -8.76 -4.19 26.58
CA GLY A 284 -9.12 -2.89 27.13
C GLY A 284 -10.15 -2.16 26.28
N SER A 285 -10.50 -0.95 26.69
CA SER A 285 -11.35 -0.05 25.92
C SER A 285 -10.52 1.09 25.32
N VAL A 286 -10.80 1.44 24.06
CA VAL A 286 -10.14 2.57 23.39
C VAL A 286 -10.39 3.85 24.18
N VAL A 287 -9.33 4.56 24.54
CA VAL A 287 -9.41 5.94 25.04
C VAL A 287 -9.23 6.88 23.85
N GLU A 288 -8.10 6.76 23.16
CA GLU A 288 -7.76 7.55 21.98
C GLU A 288 -6.62 6.90 21.17
N VAL A 289 -6.31 7.51 20.03
CA VAL A 289 -5.01 7.35 19.37
C VAL A 289 -4.28 8.68 19.51
N ASP A 290 -3.11 8.68 20.16
CA ASP A 290 -2.39 9.90 20.53
C ASP A 290 -1.74 10.62 19.33
N ASP A 291 -1.00 11.69 19.61
CA ASP A 291 -0.35 12.52 18.58
C ASP A 291 0.81 11.82 17.84
N GLN A 292 1.30 10.69 18.35
CA GLN A 292 2.30 9.83 17.71
C GLN A 292 1.67 8.63 16.99
N GLY A 293 0.36 8.45 17.08
CA GLY A 293 -0.35 7.32 16.51
C GLY A 293 -0.38 6.07 17.39
N GLN A 294 -0.05 6.19 18.67
CA GLN A 294 -0.12 5.09 19.63
C GLN A 294 -1.55 4.89 20.14
N LEU A 295 -1.94 3.64 20.37
CA LEU A 295 -3.26 3.36 20.92
C LEU A 295 -3.23 3.46 22.44
N VAL A 296 -4.05 4.34 22.98
CA VAL A 296 -4.25 4.50 24.42
C VAL A 296 -5.48 3.70 24.84
N LEU A 297 -5.29 2.76 25.76
CA LEU A 297 -6.32 1.86 26.26
C LEU A 297 -6.56 2.07 27.75
N GLU A 298 -7.81 1.92 28.17
CA GLU A 298 -8.17 1.69 29.56
C GLU A 298 -8.24 0.18 29.82
N THR A 299 -7.42 -0.31 30.75
CA THR A 299 -7.32 -1.71 31.15
C THR A 299 -7.25 -1.77 32.68
N ASP A 300 -8.13 -2.56 33.32
CA ASP A 300 -8.21 -2.69 34.78
C ASP A 300 -8.21 -1.36 35.57
N GLY A 301 -8.86 -0.33 35.01
CA GLY A 301 -8.94 1.01 35.61
C GLY A 301 -7.66 1.84 35.50
N GLN A 302 -6.69 1.41 34.69
CA GLN A 302 -5.45 2.13 34.37
C GLN A 302 -5.35 2.42 32.87
N THR A 303 -4.63 3.48 32.52
CA THR A 303 -4.33 3.80 31.13
C THR A 303 -3.01 3.15 30.70
N ARG A 304 -3.01 2.44 29.58
CA ARG A 304 -1.82 1.86 28.92
C ARG A 304 -1.73 2.37 27.49
N SER A 305 -0.57 2.92 27.10
CA SER A 305 -0.26 3.20 25.69
C SER A 305 0.42 1.99 25.06
N VAL A 306 0.05 1.68 23.81
CA VAL A 306 0.70 0.66 22.98
C VAL A 306 1.32 1.34 21.77
N GLY A 307 2.64 1.27 21.69
CA GLY A 307 3.40 1.89 20.59
C GLY A 307 3.24 1.13 19.27
N LEU A 308 3.40 1.83 18.14
CA LEU A 308 3.41 1.19 16.83
C LEU A 308 4.59 0.22 16.69
N ASN A 309 5.81 0.62 17.09
CA ASN A 309 6.97 -0.27 17.05
C ASN A 309 6.77 -1.51 17.95
N GLU A 310 6.19 -1.36 19.14
CA GLU A 310 5.83 -2.47 20.04
C GLU A 310 4.83 -3.44 19.37
N PHE A 311 3.81 -2.90 18.70
CA PHE A 311 2.84 -3.72 17.98
C PHE A 311 3.48 -4.47 16.80
N PHE A 312 4.35 -3.82 16.03
CA PHE A 312 5.00 -4.40 14.85
C PHE A 312 6.28 -5.19 15.15
N GLY A 313 6.76 -5.21 16.40
CA GLY A 313 8.02 -5.87 16.76
C GLY A 313 9.26 -5.18 16.19
N LEU A 314 9.20 -3.87 15.97
CA LEU A 314 10.31 -3.06 15.46
C LEU A 314 11.22 -2.65 16.62
N LYS A 315 12.53 -2.68 16.39
CA LYS A 315 13.55 -2.28 17.37
C LYS A 315 13.64 -0.77 17.52
#